data_AF-Q8XN88-F1
#
_entry.id   AF-Q8XN88-F1
#
_cell.length_a   1.000
_cell.length_b   1.000
_cell.length_c   1.000
_cell.angle_alpha   90.00
_cell.angle_beta   90.00
_cell.angle_gamma   90.00
#
_symmetry.space_group_name_H-M   'P 1'
#
loop_
_entity.id
_entity.type
_entity.pdbx_description
1 polymer ?
#
loop_
_entity_poly.entity_id
_entity_poly.type
_entity_poly.pdbx_seq_one_letter_code
_entity_poly.pdbx_strand_id
1 'polypeptide(L)'
;MSIAIMACRKVIGKCAASGCFKAYNNSTAAFSIYGENKEDLASFFYCAGCKDTLVEGENWTHKVKQLKKNGVETIHISHCIESKCDDLKKHERILEKEGFKIVHGTH
;
A
#
# COMPACT_ATOMS: atom_id res chain seq x y z
N MET A 1 -12.83 0.44 10.38
CA MET A 1 -12.52 0.37 8.94
C MET A 1 -11.21 -0.39 8.79
N SER A 2 -10.90 -0.91 7.60
CA SER A 2 -9.63 -1.62 7.39
C SER A 2 -8.74 -0.86 6.42
N ILE A 3 -7.44 -0.89 6.69
CA ILE A 3 -6.42 -0.26 5.86
C ILE A 3 -5.45 -1.29 5.30
N ALA A 4 -4.77 -0.91 4.21
CA ALA A 4 -3.68 -1.68 3.65
C ALA A 4 -2.46 -0.80 3.38
N ILE A 5 -1.27 -1.41 3.38
CA ILE A 5 -0.03 -0.76 2.99
C ILE A 5 0.41 -1.30 1.63
N MET A 6 0.68 -0.41 0.69
CA MET A 6 1.26 -0.74 -0.61
C MET A 6 2.76 -0.41 -0.63
N ALA A 7 3.59 -1.40 -0.96
CA ALA A 7 5.03 -1.28 -1.11
C ALA A 7 5.53 -1.44 -2.54
N CYS A 8 6.69 -0.87 -2.83
CA CYS A 8 7.31 -0.98 -4.15
C CYS A 8 7.86 -2.40 -4.33
N ARG A 9 7.50 -3.05 -5.43
CA ARG A 9 8.01 -4.40 -5.73
C ARG A 9 9.54 -4.42 -5.89
N LYS A 10 10.17 -3.30 -6.29
CA LYS A 10 11.64 -3.17 -6.41
C LYS A 10 12.39 -3.45 -5.09
N VAL A 11 11.71 -3.39 -3.94
CA VAL A 11 12.34 -3.61 -2.62
C VAL A 11 11.98 -4.93 -1.95
N ILE A 12 11.22 -5.82 -2.60
CA ILE A 12 10.72 -7.07 -2.00
C ILE A 12 11.82 -7.94 -1.38
N GLY A 13 13.00 -8.01 -2.01
CA GLY A 13 14.14 -8.80 -1.52
C GLY A 13 15.03 -8.11 -0.49
N LYS A 14 14.75 -6.85 -0.14
CA LYS A 14 15.59 -6.04 0.77
C LYS A 14 14.81 -5.43 1.94
N CYS A 15 13.52 -5.19 1.77
CA CYS A 15 12.67 -4.52 2.74
C CYS A 15 11.91 -5.53 3.59
N ALA A 16 12.06 -5.44 4.92
CA ALA A 16 11.28 -6.22 5.89
C ALA A 16 10.04 -5.48 6.40
N ALA A 17 9.67 -4.35 5.78
CA ALA A 17 8.58 -3.46 6.21
C ALA A 17 8.67 -2.96 7.67
N SER A 18 9.84 -3.06 8.31
CA SER A 18 10.05 -2.71 9.72
C SER A 18 9.68 -1.26 10.04
N GLY A 19 10.06 -0.31 9.17
CA GLY A 19 9.69 1.09 9.29
C GLY A 19 8.17 1.32 9.18
N CYS A 20 7.54 0.73 8.15
CA CYS A 20 6.09 0.83 7.95
C CYS A 20 5.31 0.31 9.16
N PHE A 21 5.66 -0.87 9.67
CA PHE A 21 4.96 -1.48 10.80
C PHE A 21 5.28 -0.79 12.12
N LYS A 22 6.51 -0.30 12.33
CA LYS A 22 6.83 0.53 13.49
C LYS A 22 5.99 1.81 13.50
N ALA A 23 5.82 2.47 12.35
CA ALA A 23 5.01 3.68 12.27
C ALA A 23 3.52 3.41 12.55
N TYR A 24 2.97 2.34 11.96
CA TYR A 24 1.60 1.91 12.25
C TYR A 24 1.40 1.53 13.73
N ASN A 25 2.29 0.71 14.30
CA ASN A 25 2.21 0.28 15.70
C ASN A 25 2.31 1.42 16.71
N ASN A 26 2.90 2.55 16.34
CA ASN A 26 3.03 3.71 17.21
C ASN A 26 2.11 4.88 16.82
N SER A 27 1.22 4.71 15.83
CA SER A 27 0.37 5.79 15.28
C SER A 27 1.17 7.04 14.90
N THR A 28 2.33 6.89 14.28
CA THR A 28 3.20 8.00 13.88
C THR A 28 3.19 8.26 12.37
N ALA A 29 3.76 9.40 11.94
CA ALA A 29 3.87 9.79 10.54
C ALA A 29 2.50 9.77 9.85
N ALA A 30 2.35 9.11 8.69
CA ALA A 30 1.09 9.10 7.95
C ALA A 30 -0.06 8.42 8.72
N PHE A 31 0.23 7.60 9.73
CA PHE A 31 -0.77 6.94 10.57
C PHE A 31 -1.28 7.80 11.72
N SER A 32 -0.71 9.00 11.96
CA SER A 32 -1.16 9.88 13.04
C SER A 32 -2.60 10.37 12.85
N ILE A 33 -3.12 10.31 11.62
CA ILE A 33 -4.50 10.66 11.28
C ILE A 33 -5.54 9.78 12.01
N TYR A 34 -5.14 8.60 12.48
CA TYR A 34 -6.01 7.67 13.20
C TYR A 34 -6.01 7.90 14.72
N GLY A 35 -5.04 8.64 15.24
CA GLY A 35 -4.87 8.89 16.68
C GLY A 35 -4.80 7.60 17.49
N GLU A 36 -5.59 7.54 18.57
CA GLU A 36 -5.68 6.38 19.47
C GLU A 36 -6.51 5.23 18.89
N ASN A 37 -7.42 5.52 17.95
CA ASN A 37 -8.30 4.54 17.32
C ASN A 37 -7.64 4.00 16.04
N LYS A 38 -6.68 3.09 16.21
CA LYS A 38 -6.04 2.43 15.06
C LYS A 38 -7.05 1.58 14.30
N GLU A 39 -7.15 1.86 13.00
CA GLU A 39 -7.86 1.02 12.04
C GLU A 39 -7.16 -0.32 11.84
N ASP A 40 -7.89 -1.37 11.49
CA ASP A 40 -7.32 -2.70 11.28
C ASP A 40 -6.40 -2.71 10.05
N LEU A 41 -5.12 -3.03 10.25
CA LEU A 41 -4.19 -3.31 9.15
C LEU A 41 -4.47 -4.69 8.55
N ALA A 42 -5.42 -4.75 7.63
CA ALA A 42 -5.90 -6.00 7.04
C ALA A 42 -5.01 -6.55 5.93
N SER A 43 -4.10 -5.75 5.35
CA SER A 43 -3.25 -6.22 4.25
C SER A 43 -1.95 -5.43 4.10
N PHE A 44 -0.89 -6.12 3.68
CA PHE A 44 0.33 -5.54 3.13
C PHE A 44 0.56 -6.18 1.76
N PHE A 45 0.82 -5.36 0.74
CA PHE A 45 0.99 -5.87 -0.62
C PHE A 45 1.96 -5.03 -1.44
N TYR A 46 2.42 -5.60 -2.54
CA TYR A 46 3.27 -4.90 -3.51
C TYR A 46 2.46 -4.45 -4.73
N CYS A 47 2.88 -3.35 -5.36
CA CYS A 47 2.32 -2.93 -6.65
C CYS A 47 2.42 -4.07 -7.70
N ALA A 48 1.61 -3.97 -8.76
CA ALA A 48 1.59 -4.97 -9.83
C ALA A 48 2.92 -5.11 -10.61
N GLY A 49 3.91 -4.27 -10.30
CA GLY A 49 5.20 -4.21 -10.95
C GLY A 49 5.26 -3.15 -12.04
N CYS A 50 6.48 -2.77 -12.37
CA CYS A 50 6.82 -1.90 -13.49
C CYS A 50 7.71 -2.68 -14.46
N LYS A 51 8.22 -2.04 -15.52
CA LYS A 51 9.14 -2.67 -16.49
C LYS A 51 10.28 -3.49 -15.87
N ASP A 52 10.76 -3.10 -14.68
CA ASP A 52 11.89 -3.75 -14.00
C ASP A 52 11.48 -4.97 -13.15
N THR A 53 10.19 -5.12 -12.82
CA THR A 53 9.72 -6.09 -11.81
C THR A 53 8.44 -6.81 -12.20
N LEU A 54 7.91 -6.57 -13.40
CA LEU A 54 6.71 -7.22 -13.91
C LEU A 54 7.01 -8.70 -14.12
N VAL A 55 6.10 -9.56 -13.66
CA VAL A 55 6.18 -11.01 -13.86
C VAL A 55 4.92 -11.48 -14.58
N GLU A 56 5.01 -12.62 -15.26
CA GLU A 56 3.85 -13.21 -15.91
C GLU A 56 2.75 -13.53 -14.88
N GLY A 57 1.49 -13.29 -15.26
CA GLY A 57 0.33 -13.53 -14.39
C GLY A 57 0.09 -12.46 -13.31
N GLU A 58 1.00 -11.48 -13.16
CA GLU A 58 0.78 -10.34 -12.28
C GLU A 58 -0.26 -9.38 -12.87
N ASN A 59 -1.33 -9.11 -12.11
CA ASN A 59 -2.21 -8.01 -12.39
C ASN A 59 -2.87 -7.45 -11.11
N TRP A 60 -3.52 -6.30 -11.29
CA TRP A 60 -4.29 -5.63 -10.26
C TRP A 60 -5.57 -6.36 -9.86
N THR A 61 -6.20 -7.09 -10.78
CA THR A 61 -7.51 -7.70 -10.59
C THR A 61 -7.55 -8.61 -9.36
N HIS A 62 -6.57 -9.51 -9.23
CA HIS A 62 -6.53 -10.40 -8.07
C HIS A 62 -6.32 -9.65 -6.75
N LYS A 63 -5.39 -8.68 -6.72
CA LYS A 63 -5.08 -7.89 -5.52
C LYS A 63 -6.30 -7.09 -5.05
N VAL A 64 -6.92 -6.35 -5.97
CA VAL A 64 -8.12 -5.55 -5.69
C VAL A 64 -9.23 -6.43 -5.14
N LYS A 65 -9.45 -7.61 -5.72
CA LYS A 65 -10.43 -8.58 -5.22
C LYS A 65 -10.15 -9.00 -3.77
N GLN A 66 -8.89 -9.30 -3.43
CA GLN A 66 -8.54 -9.66 -2.04
C GLN A 66 -8.68 -8.48 -1.08
N LEU A 67 -8.25 -7.28 -1.47
CA LEU A 67 -8.39 -6.06 -0.67
C LEU A 67 -9.87 -5.79 -0.34
N LYS A 68 -10.75 -5.85 -1.35
CA LYS A 68 -12.20 -5.71 -1.17
C LYS A 68 -12.79 -6.82 -0.29
N LYS A 69 -12.37 -8.07 -0.50
CA LYS A 69 -12.81 -9.21 0.33
C LYS A 69 -12.44 -9.04 1.80
N ASN A 70 -11.29 -8.42 2.09
CA ASN A 70 -10.81 -8.14 3.44
C ASN A 70 -11.33 -6.81 4.01
N GLY A 71 -12.29 -6.16 3.34
CA GLY A 71 -12.90 -4.91 3.80
C GLY A 71 -11.96 -3.71 3.82
N VAL A 72 -10.89 -3.73 3.02
CA VAL A 72 -9.96 -2.59 2.92
C VAL A 72 -10.67 -1.41 2.27
N GLU A 73 -10.63 -0.26 2.93
CA GLU A 73 -11.20 0.98 2.43
C GLU A 73 -10.13 2.03 2.09
N THR A 74 -9.00 2.01 2.81
CA THR A 74 -7.92 2.98 2.65
C THR A 74 -6.59 2.28 2.38
N ILE A 75 -5.81 2.81 1.44
CA ILE A 75 -4.50 2.30 1.08
C ILE A 75 -3.45 3.37 1.37
N HIS A 76 -2.50 3.03 2.24
CA HIS A 76 -1.28 3.80 2.46
C HIS A 76 -0.24 3.46 1.41
N ILE A 77 0.17 4.45 0.63
CA ILE A 77 1.25 4.36 -0.33
C ILE A 77 2.56 4.58 0.42
N SER A 78 3.35 3.52 0.59
CA SER A 78 4.61 3.65 1.35
C SER A 78 5.62 4.55 0.66
N HIS A 79 6.49 5.16 1.48
CA HIS A 79 7.55 6.06 1.03
C HIS A 79 8.44 5.47 -0.07
N CYS A 80 8.64 4.14 -0.07
CA CYS A 80 9.45 3.48 -1.10
C CYS A 80 8.81 3.49 -2.49
N ILE A 81 7.49 3.66 -2.61
CA ILE A 81 6.82 3.88 -3.90
C ILE A 81 6.99 5.34 -4.30
N GLU A 82 6.70 6.26 -3.38
CA GLU A 82 6.78 7.70 -3.63
C GLU A 82 8.17 8.14 -4.11
N SER A 83 9.22 7.50 -3.60
CA SER A 83 10.61 7.80 -3.96
C SER A 83 11.14 7.08 -5.21
N LYS A 84 10.54 5.96 -5.64
CA LYS A 84 11.16 5.05 -6.64
C LYS A 84 10.26 4.65 -7.82
N CYS A 85 9.02 5.14 -7.85
CA CYS A 85 8.02 4.71 -8.81
C CYS A 85 7.61 5.84 -9.76
N ASP A 86 8.05 5.74 -11.02
CA ASP A 86 7.64 6.66 -12.09
C ASP A 86 6.14 6.51 -12.43
N ASP A 87 5.56 5.35 -12.12
CA ASP A 87 4.17 4.97 -12.41
C ASP A 87 3.22 5.19 -11.21
N LEU A 88 3.60 5.95 -10.17
CA LEU A 88 2.77 6.14 -8.97
C LEU A 88 1.34 6.58 -9.31
N LYS A 89 1.19 7.62 -10.15
CA LYS A 89 -0.13 8.13 -10.58
C LYS A 89 -0.99 7.10 -11.30
N LYS A 90 -0.37 6.14 -11.98
CA LYS A 90 -1.09 5.04 -12.64
C LYS A 90 -1.66 4.09 -11.59
N HIS A 91 -0.89 3.75 -10.56
CA HIS A 91 -1.33 2.89 -9.46
C HIS A 91 -2.48 3.54 -8.68
N GLU A 92 -2.35 4.83 -8.35
CA GLU A 92 -3.39 5.60 -7.65
C GLU A 92 -4.70 5.57 -8.43
N ARG A 93 -4.68 5.95 -9.71
CA ARG A 93 -5.88 5.95 -10.56
C ARG A 93 -6.57 4.59 -10.64
N ILE A 94 -5.81 3.49 -10.61
CA ILE A 94 -6.39 2.15 -10.61
C ILE A 94 -7.11 1.89 -9.29
N LEU A 95 -6.47 2.20 -8.16
CA LEU A 95 -7.04 1.97 -6.83
C LEU A 95 -8.24 2.90 -6.55
N GLU A 96 -8.15 4.17 -6.90
CA GLU A 96 -9.23 5.14 -6.74
C GLU A 96 -10.47 4.76 -7.58
N LYS A 97 -10.28 4.30 -8.82
CA LYS A 97 -11.37 3.78 -9.66
C LYS A 97 -12.09 2.58 -9.04
N GLU A 98 -11.38 1.81 -8.22
CA GLU A 98 -11.94 0.67 -7.49
C GLU A 98 -12.62 1.07 -6.17
N GLY A 99 -12.57 2.36 -5.80
CA GLY A 99 -13.24 2.93 -4.64
C GLY A 99 -12.36 3.05 -3.38
N PHE A 100 -11.05 2.79 -3.47
CA PHE A 100 -10.16 2.94 -2.32
C PHE A 100 -9.79 4.42 -2.08
N LYS A 101 -9.74 4.81 -0.81
CA LYS A 101 -9.12 6.08 -0.39
C LYS A 101 -7.61 5.94 -0.39
N ILE A 102 -6.89 6.94 -0.86
CA ILE A 102 -5.43 6.94 -0.91
C ILE A 102 -4.87 7.87 0.17
N VAL A 103 -3.92 7.36 0.95
CA VAL A 103 -3.11 8.16 1.88
C VAL A 103 -1.64 8.01 1.50
N HIS A 104 -0.96 9.13 1.45
CA HIS A 104 0.46 9.20 1.13
C HIS A 104 1.33 8.98 2.36
N GLY A 105 2.39 8.20 2.17
CA GLY A 105 3.39 7.92 3.19
C GLY A 105 3.04 6.77 4.15
N THR A 106 4.10 6.31 4.83
CA THR A 106 4.01 5.40 5.98
C THR A 106 4.92 5.85 7.12
N HIS A 107 6.24 5.91 6.88
CA HIS A 107 7.29 6.29 7.82
C HIS A 107 8.28 7.25 7.16
#